data_AF-R7MXS2-F1
#
_entry.id   AF-R7MXS2-F1
#
_cell.length_a   1.000
_cell.length_b   1.000
_cell.length_c   1.000
_cell.angle_alpha   90.00
_cell.angle_beta   90.00
_cell.angle_gamma   90.00
#
_symmetry.space_group_name_H-M   'P 1'
#
loop_
_entity.id
_entity.type
_entity.pdbx_description
1 polymer ?
#
loop_
_entity_poly.entity_id
_entity_poly.type
_entity_poly.pdbx_seq_one_letter_code
_entity_poly.pdbx_strand_id
1 'polypeptide(L)'
;MIIAEDAPIRVLIRNHLDFKGKVSRKRYLHFRLFSILPICLIIWLQHLASQGGPAALEYTIASCLIAVLLIPVDFSYMIRRYHDLGKSGWYCIINVLARNIWFAALAVEIFLCWKEKIE
;
A
#
# COMPACT_ATOMS: atom_id res chain seq x y z
N MET A 1 -28.66 9.77 -2.09
CA MET A 1 -27.46 10.21 -1.34
C MET A 1 -26.40 10.67 -2.33
N ILE A 2 -26.55 11.89 -2.84
CA ILE A 2 -25.62 12.50 -3.78
C ILE A 2 -24.54 13.17 -2.93
N ILE A 3 -23.46 12.45 -2.63
CA ILE A 3 -22.27 13.10 -2.08
C ILE A 3 -21.80 14.08 -3.17
N ALA A 4 -21.71 15.37 -2.86
CA ALA A 4 -21.23 16.41 -3.78
C ALA A 4 -19.95 15.95 -4.52
N GLU A 5 -19.82 16.33 -5.78
CA GLU A 5 -18.76 15.87 -6.69
C GLU A 5 -17.35 16.25 -6.16
N ASP A 6 -17.32 17.28 -5.33
CA ASP A 6 -16.21 18.01 -4.73
C ASP A 6 -16.05 17.73 -3.22
N ALA A 7 -16.80 16.78 -2.66
CA ALA A 7 -16.63 16.37 -1.28
C ALA A 7 -15.18 15.87 -1.02
N PRO A 8 -14.53 16.29 0.09
CA PRO A 8 -13.12 15.99 0.35
C PRO A 8 -12.86 14.48 0.41
N ILE A 9 -13.81 13.70 0.93
CA ILE A 9 -13.75 12.23 0.99
C ILE A 9 -13.67 11.63 -0.41
N ARG A 10 -14.45 12.15 -1.37
CA ARG A 10 -14.51 11.65 -2.75
C ARG A 10 -13.19 11.92 -3.48
N VAL A 11 -12.58 13.09 -3.25
CA VAL A 11 -11.24 13.43 -3.75
C VAL A 11 -10.17 12.49 -3.17
N LEU A 12 -10.27 12.16 -1.88
CA LEU A 12 -9.33 11.28 -1.19
C LEU A 12 -9.38 9.85 -1.73
N ILE A 13 -10.60 9.31 -1.90
CA ILE A 13 -10.85 8.00 -2.52
C ILE A 13 -10.34 7.99 -3.96
N ARG A 14 -10.66 9.00 -4.77
CA ARG A 14 -10.18 9.07 -6.15
C ARG A 14 -8.65 9.11 -6.23
N ASN A 15 -7.99 9.85 -5.35
CA ASN A 15 -6.55 9.99 -5.39
C ASN A 15 -5.80 8.74 -4.92
N HIS A 16 -6.34 7.98 -3.96
CA HIS A 16 -5.62 6.88 -3.31
C HIS A 16 -6.18 5.49 -3.61
N LEU A 17 -7.46 5.35 -3.93
CA LEU A 17 -8.16 4.07 -4.12
C LEU A 17 -8.62 3.82 -5.55
N ASP A 18 -8.46 4.77 -6.47
CA ASP A 18 -8.68 4.50 -7.89
C ASP A 18 -7.57 3.57 -8.44
N PHE A 19 -7.88 2.65 -9.35
CA PHE A 19 -6.85 1.82 -9.99
C PHE A 19 -6.41 2.39 -11.34
N LYS A 20 -7.11 3.44 -11.80
CA LYS A 20 -6.83 4.13 -13.05
C LYS A 20 -5.93 5.34 -12.81
N GLY A 21 -5.22 5.72 -13.86
CA GLY A 21 -4.31 6.87 -13.84
C GLY A 21 -2.87 6.47 -13.54
N LYS A 22 -2.04 7.50 -13.36
CA LYS A 22 -0.59 7.42 -13.31
C LYS A 22 -0.08 7.96 -11.98
N VAL A 23 0.99 7.37 -11.45
CA VAL A 23 1.65 7.80 -10.21
C VAL A 23 3.08 8.20 -10.56
N SER A 24 3.39 9.48 -10.37
CA SER A 24 4.76 9.95 -10.59
C SER A 24 5.74 9.20 -9.68
N ARG A 25 6.97 8.98 -10.15
CA ARG A 25 8.00 8.25 -9.38
C ARG A 25 8.23 8.85 -8.00
N LYS A 26 8.28 10.18 -7.92
CA LYS A 26 8.39 10.91 -6.65
C LYS A 26 7.22 10.58 -5.73
N ARG A 27 5.98 10.56 -6.24
CA ARG A 27 4.79 10.24 -5.43
C ARG A 27 4.81 8.78 -4.97
N TYR A 28 5.23 7.84 -5.82
CA TYR A 28 5.41 6.44 -5.43
C TYR A 28 6.45 6.29 -4.32
N LEU A 29 7.62 6.94 -4.47
CA LEU A 29 8.68 6.93 -3.46
C LEU A 29 8.21 7.49 -2.11
N HIS A 30 7.56 8.66 -2.11
CA HIS A 30 7.06 9.25 -0.88
C HIS A 30 6.04 8.34 -0.21
N PHE A 31 5.10 7.79 -0.98
CA PHE A 31 4.13 6.82 -0.45
C PHE A 31 4.81 5.60 0.17
N ARG A 32 5.82 5.01 -0.49
CA ARG A 32 6.57 3.86 0.05
C ARG A 32 7.37 4.17 1.30
N LEU A 33 7.88 5.39 1.45
CA LEU A 33 8.54 5.83 2.69
C LEU A 33 7.51 6.05 3.81
N PHE A 34 6.39 6.71 3.50
CA PHE A 34 5.33 6.97 4.48
C PHE A 34 4.59 5.71 4.93
N SER A 35 4.47 4.69 4.07
CA SER A 35 3.82 3.42 4.41
C SER A 35 4.58 2.60 5.46
N ILE A 36 5.86 2.90 5.72
CA ILE A 36 6.65 2.27 6.78
C ILE A 36 6.01 2.52 8.16
N LEU A 37 5.48 3.72 8.41
CA LEU A 37 4.89 4.08 9.70
C LEU A 37 3.69 3.19 10.10
N PRO A 38 2.61 3.07 9.30
CA PRO A 38 1.50 2.19 9.65
C PRO A 38 1.91 0.71 9.65
N ILE A 39 2.89 0.30 8.84
CA ILE A 39 3.43 -1.08 8.86
C ILE A 39 4.11 -1.36 10.21
N CYS A 40 4.98 -0.46 10.68
CA CYS A 40 5.62 -0.59 11.99
C CYS A 40 4.60 -0.63 13.13
N LEU A 41 3.55 0.18 13.03
CA LEU A 41 2.45 0.18 14.01
C LEU A 41 1.71 -1.16 14.02
N ILE A 42 1.37 -1.72 12.85
CA ILE A 42 0.74 -3.05 12.74
C ILE A 42 1.63 -4.12 13.38
N ILE A 43 2.93 -4.13 13.07
CA ILE A 43 3.88 -5.10 13.62
C ILE A 43 3.95 -4.99 15.14
N TRP A 44 4.01 -3.77 15.67
CA TRP A 44 4.06 -3.52 17.11
C TRP A 44 2.78 -3.97 17.82
N LEU A 45 1.61 -3.66 17.28
CA LEU A 45 0.32 -4.12 17.82
C LEU A 45 0.22 -5.64 17.78
N GLN A 46 0.66 -6.28 16.68
CA GLN A 46 0.65 -7.73 16.57
C GLN A 46 1.61 -8.38 17.56
N HIS A 47 2.76 -7.75 17.81
CA HIS A 47 3.70 -8.20 18.84
C HIS A 47 3.04 -8.15 20.23
N LEU A 48 2.39 -7.04 20.60
CA LEU A 48 1.66 -6.94 21.87
C LEU A 48 0.54 -7.98 21.99
N ALA A 49 -0.21 -8.22 20.91
CA ALA A 49 -1.24 -9.26 20.87
C ALA A 49 -0.65 -10.65 21.12
N SER A 50 0.54 -10.93 20.56
CA SER A 50 1.20 -12.24 20.65
C SER A 50 1.72 -12.59 22.05
N GLN A 51 1.95 -11.60 22.91
CA GLN A 51 2.39 -11.83 24.31
C GLN A 51 1.28 -12.45 25.17
N GLY A 52 0.04 -12.45 24.70
CA GLY A 52 -1.11 -12.89 25.47
C GLY A 52 -1.50 -11.88 26.56
N GLY A 53 -2.78 -11.82 26.88
CA GLY A 53 -3.31 -10.90 27.88
C GLY A 53 -4.76 -10.51 27.59
N PRO A 54 -5.42 -9.85 28.55
CA PRO A 54 -6.83 -9.46 28.40
C PRO A 54 -7.06 -8.51 27.21
N ALA A 55 -6.04 -7.73 26.82
CA ALA A 55 -6.11 -6.78 25.71
C ALA A 55 -5.68 -7.34 24.34
N ALA A 56 -5.36 -8.64 24.24
CA ALA A 56 -4.77 -9.22 23.02
C ALA A 56 -5.73 -9.17 21.82
N LEU A 57 -7.03 -9.32 22.07
CA LEU A 57 -8.07 -9.24 21.04
C LEU A 57 -8.16 -7.83 20.47
N GLU A 58 -8.12 -6.82 21.33
CA GLU A 58 -8.19 -5.39 21.00
C GLU A 58 -7.00 -4.98 20.13
N TYR A 59 -5.79 -5.42 20.47
CA TYR A 59 -4.61 -5.17 19.64
C TYR A 59 -4.70 -5.84 18.27
N THR A 60 -5.25 -7.06 18.20
CA THR A 60 -5.47 -7.77 16.92
C THR A 60 -6.52 -7.05 16.06
N ILE A 61 -7.63 -6.62 16.67
CA ILE A 61 -8.67 -5.86 15.95
C ILE A 61 -8.10 -4.54 15.43
N ALA A 62 -7.35 -3.81 16.27
CA ALA A 62 -6.71 -2.57 15.88
C ALA A 62 -5.73 -2.76 14.71
N SER A 63 -4.88 -3.80 14.75
CA SER A 63 -3.94 -4.10 13.66
C SER A 63 -4.68 -4.47 12.37
N CYS A 64 -5.75 -5.27 12.44
CA CYS A 64 -6.61 -5.61 11.31
C CYS A 64 -7.29 -4.39 10.69
N LEU A 65 -7.82 -3.47 11.48
CA LEU A 65 -8.47 -2.25 10.97
C LEU A 65 -7.50 -1.37 10.18
N ILE A 66 -6.27 -1.20 10.69
CA ILE A 66 -5.23 -0.46 9.97
C ILE A 66 -4.87 -1.18 8.66
N ALA A 67 -4.74 -2.50 8.69
CA ALA A 67 -4.42 -3.30 7.51
C ALA A 67 -5.50 -3.20 6.42
N VAL A 68 -6.78 -3.26 6.78
CA VAL A 68 -7.92 -3.15 5.85
C VAL A 68 -7.91 -1.81 5.10
N LEU A 69 -7.46 -0.73 5.76
CA LEU A 69 -7.33 0.58 5.13
C LEU A 69 -6.06 0.70 4.28
N LEU A 70 -4.94 0.14 4.74
CA LEU A 70 -3.63 0.29 4.09
C LEU A 70 -3.51 -0.56 2.82
N ILE A 71 -4.00 -1.80 2.85
CA ILE A 71 -3.82 -2.77 1.77
C ILE A 71 -4.37 -2.22 0.43
N PRO A 72 -5.63 -1.76 0.32
CA PRO A 72 -6.16 -1.26 -0.95
C PRO A 72 -5.38 -0.06 -1.51
N VAL A 73 -4.89 0.81 -0.63
CA VAL A 73 -4.09 1.97 -1.02
C VAL A 73 -2.72 1.52 -1.57
N ASP A 74 -2.04 0.59 -0.90
CA ASP A 74 -0.76 0.06 -1.38
C ASP A 74 -0.88 -0.62 -2.76
N PHE A 75 -1.92 -1.44 -2.93
CA PHE A 75 -2.22 -2.08 -4.21
C PHE A 75 -2.53 -1.07 -5.32
N SER A 76 -3.30 -0.02 -5.02
CA SER A 76 -3.58 1.06 -5.96
C SER A 76 -2.30 1.71 -6.49
N TYR A 77 -1.35 2.04 -5.61
CA TYR A 77 -0.08 2.64 -5.99
C TYR A 77 0.79 1.68 -6.81
N MET A 78 0.87 0.40 -6.42
CA MET A 78 1.59 -0.62 -7.17
C MET A 78 1.01 -0.81 -8.57
N ILE A 79 -0.29 -1.00 -8.69
CA ILE A 79 -0.99 -1.24 -9.96
C ILE A 79 -0.76 -0.07 -10.92
N ARG A 80 -0.97 1.17 -10.45
CA ARG A 80 -0.71 2.36 -11.26
C ARG A 80 0.76 2.46 -11.67
N ARG A 81 1.69 2.05 -10.79
CA ARG A 81 3.12 2.04 -11.12
C ARG A 81 3.47 1.03 -12.20
N TYR A 82 2.87 -0.16 -12.19
CA TYR A 82 3.04 -1.13 -13.28
C TYR A 82 2.42 -0.66 -14.59
N HIS A 83 1.24 -0.03 -14.52
CA HIS A 83 0.63 0.60 -15.70
C HIS A 83 1.55 1.69 -16.28
N ASP A 84 2.21 2.47 -15.44
CA ASP A 84 3.21 3.46 -15.88
C ASP A 84 4.44 2.84 -16.53
N LEU A 85 4.74 1.57 -16.26
CA LEU A 85 5.82 0.82 -16.90
C LEU A 85 5.36 0.05 -18.15
N GLY A 86 4.13 0.27 -18.62
CA GLY A 86 3.55 -0.45 -19.77
C GLY A 86 3.27 -1.93 -19.47
N LYS A 87 3.15 -2.30 -18.19
CA LYS A 87 2.81 -3.67 -17.74
C LYS A 87 1.36 -3.72 -17.27
N SER A 88 0.78 -4.92 -17.24
CA SER A 88 -0.56 -5.11 -16.69
C SER A 88 -0.57 -4.93 -15.17
N GLY A 89 -1.69 -4.48 -14.60
CA GLY A 89 -1.83 -4.31 -13.15
C GLY A 89 -1.61 -5.60 -12.35
N TRP A 90 -1.84 -6.75 -12.97
CA TRP A 90 -1.62 -8.08 -12.40
C TRP A 90 -0.16 -8.36 -11.97
N TYR A 91 0.81 -7.61 -12.48
CA TYR A 91 2.19 -7.69 -12.00
C TYR A 91 2.32 -7.30 -10.53
N CYS A 92 1.30 -6.68 -9.91
CA CYS A 92 1.26 -6.49 -8.46
C CYS A 92 1.41 -7.81 -7.67
N ILE A 93 0.95 -8.95 -8.23
CA ILE A 93 1.11 -10.29 -7.63
C ILE A 93 2.58 -10.64 -7.40
N ILE A 94 3.49 -10.23 -8.30
CA ILE A 94 4.93 -10.47 -8.15
C ILE A 94 5.43 -9.81 -6.86
N ASN A 95 4.92 -8.63 -6.50
CA ASN A 95 5.30 -7.97 -5.25
C ASN A 95 4.86 -8.76 -4.05
N VAL A 96 3.63 -9.28 -4.06
CA VAL A 96 3.09 -10.11 -2.97
C VAL A 96 3.94 -11.36 -2.78
N LEU A 97 4.28 -12.05 -3.87
CA LEU A 97 5.15 -13.23 -3.83
C LEU A 97 6.56 -12.87 -3.36
N ALA A 98 7.14 -11.81 -3.93
CA ALA A 98 8.47 -11.32 -3.55
C ALA A 98 8.53 -10.88 -2.10
N ARG A 99 7.43 -10.38 -1.51
CA ARG A 99 7.36 -9.94 -0.11
C ARG A 99 7.66 -11.07 0.90
N ASN A 100 7.42 -12.32 0.52
CA ASN A 100 7.78 -13.49 1.33
C ASN A 100 9.28 -13.82 1.26
N ILE A 101 10.00 -13.22 0.32
CA ILE A 101 11.43 -13.42 0.07
C ILE A 101 12.14 -12.07 0.25
N TRP A 102 12.60 -11.78 1.48
CA TRP A 102 13.20 -10.52 1.92
C TRP A 102 13.97 -9.74 0.84
N PHE A 103 15.05 -10.31 0.29
CA PHE A 103 15.88 -9.65 -0.72
C PHE A 103 15.15 -9.40 -2.04
N ALA A 104 14.25 -10.32 -2.45
CA ALA A 104 13.45 -10.13 -3.65
C ALA A 104 12.45 -8.99 -3.47
N ALA A 105 11.84 -8.86 -2.29
CA ALA A 105 10.93 -7.76 -1.96
C ALA A 105 11.64 -6.40 -2.15
N LEU A 106 12.82 -6.24 -1.55
CA LEU A 106 13.60 -5.01 -1.67
C LEU A 106 14.01 -4.72 -3.12
N ALA A 107 14.47 -5.74 -3.85
CA ALA A 107 14.87 -5.58 -5.24
C ALA A 107 13.70 -5.09 -6.12
N VAL A 108 12.50 -5.65 -5.94
CA VAL A 108 11.32 -5.25 -6.70
C VAL A 108 10.89 -3.82 -6.34
N GLU A 109 10.88 -3.44 -5.06
CA GLU A 109 10.50 -2.09 -4.63
C GLU A 109 11.51 -1.03 -5.11
N ILE A 110 12.80 -1.34 -5.04
CA ILE A 110 13.86 -0.47 -5.58
C ILE A 110 13.70 -0.34 -7.09
N PHE A 111 13.46 -1.44 -7.79
CA PHE A 111 13.20 -1.44 -9.22
C PHE A 111 11.99 -0.57 -9.58
N LEU A 112 10.88 -0.68 -8.84
CA LEU A 112 9.69 0.13 -9.07
C LEU A 112 9.93 1.62 -8.79
N CYS A 113 10.73 1.94 -7.77
CA CYS A 113 11.14 3.31 -7.47
C CYS A 113 12.05 3.91 -8.56
N TRP A 114 13.03 3.14 -9.03
CA TRP A 114 14.09 3.65 -9.91
C TRP A 114 13.73 3.60 -11.39
N LYS A 115 12.96 2.59 -11.83
CA LYS A 115 12.79 2.33 -13.25
C LYS A 115 12.12 3.50 -13.99
N GLU A 116 12.69 3.81 -15.14
CA GLU A 116 12.17 4.87 -15.97
C GLU A 116 10.82 4.52 -16.59
N LYS A 117 9.98 5.53 -16.83
CA LYS A 117 8.74 5.33 -17.58
C LYS A 117 9.13 4.93 -19.01
N ILE A 118 8.46 3.92 -19.57
CA ILE A 118 8.59 3.63 -21.00
C ILE A 118 7.73 4.67 -21.72
N GLU A 119 8.35 5.51 -22.55
CA GLU A 119 7.66 6.54 -23.33
C GLU A 119 6.67 5.94 -24.33
#